data_AF-A0A9Q0YK34-F1
#
_entry.id   AF-A0A9Q0YK34-F1
#
_cell.length_a   1.000
_cell.length_b   1.000
_cell.length_c   1.000
_cell.angle_alpha   90.00
_cell.angle_beta   90.00
_cell.angle_gamma   90.00
#
_symmetry.space_group_name_H-M   'P 1'
#
loop_
_entity.id
_entity.type
_entity.pdbx_description
1 polymer ?
#
loop_
_entity_poly.entity_id
_entity_poly.type
_entity_poly.pdbx_seq_one_letter_code
_entity_poly.pdbx_strand_id
1 'polypeptide(L)'
;MKYSELLLLLIVWIDAGSFAPLNPKEGDKSEEEPLPPDSLMDGPQTGLEYEKYLEQVIQVLETDPSMRQKLEGMTMEDLKNGKMAEEIDMLDNNIRSELDELKRLEIQRLRTIARKRMENGGTRTLDTKFVDNLIGHIDPANTNAFGPKDFEKLLHKATSDLEEADRRRKEDFKKYEMEKELRRRAKLQKLDESARQQAIKEWEETRDKRKNHKQMKHPGSKAQLEDVWEKTDHLEKDQFNPKTFFMLHDTNGDLKLDSFELEALFIKEVEEIYKGSNADPKEKFEEIYRMREHVMKEIDTDGDKLVTLEEFLIATKKDDFEKDDGWEDLQQQDLYTEEELEEYRAMYDEVVKEKKEKLKKEQEEYLKRRQQHGAGEPVVMDQGDKLKAP
;
A
#
# COMPACT_ATOMS: atom_id res chain seq x y z
N MET A 1 49.74 -20.52 52.05
CA MET A 1 48.85 -20.86 53.19
C MET A 1 47.69 -19.88 53.15
N LYS A 2 46.42 -20.23 52.96
CA LYS A 2 45.71 -21.48 52.69
C LYS A 2 44.58 -21.13 51.72
N TYR A 3 44.36 -22.02 50.75
CA TYR A 3 43.12 -22.13 49.98
C TYR A 3 42.12 -22.96 50.79
N SER A 4 40.86 -22.50 50.85
CA SER A 4 39.65 -23.28 51.21
C SER A 4 38.50 -22.27 51.35
N GLU A 5 37.34 -22.27 50.69
CA GLU A 5 36.61 -23.09 49.71
C GLU A 5 35.59 -22.10 49.07
N LEU A 6 35.47 -21.99 47.74
CA LEU A 6 34.51 -22.73 46.90
C LEU A 6 33.09 -22.79 47.51
N LEU A 7 32.15 -21.96 47.02
CA LEU A 7 31.14 -22.39 46.04
C LEU A 7 30.10 -21.27 45.73
N LEU A 8 30.11 -20.82 44.48
CA LEU A 8 28.99 -20.50 43.59
C LEU A 8 27.71 -19.77 44.08
N LEU A 9 27.48 -18.66 43.38
CA LEU A 9 26.26 -18.30 42.63
C LEU A 9 25.01 -17.79 43.36
N LEU A 10 24.52 -16.71 42.73
CA LEU A 10 23.12 -16.42 42.38
C LEU A 10 22.26 -15.60 43.36
N ILE A 11 21.88 -14.44 42.82
CA ILE A 11 20.58 -13.75 42.93
C ILE A 11 20.56 -12.49 43.82
N VAL A 12 20.69 -11.38 43.09
CA VAL A 12 20.09 -10.04 43.27
C VAL A 12 18.78 -10.08 44.08
N TRP A 13 18.53 -9.09 44.96
CA TRP A 13 17.31 -8.24 45.00
C TRP A 13 17.28 -7.28 46.22
N ILE A 14 17.14 -5.98 45.87
CA ILE A 14 16.39 -4.88 46.50
C ILE A 14 16.80 -4.34 47.89
N ASP A 15 17.16 -3.04 47.96
CA ASP A 15 16.25 -2.01 48.54
C ASP A 15 16.70 -0.55 48.36
N ALA A 16 15.68 0.33 48.36
CA ALA A 16 15.68 1.79 48.51
C ALA A 16 15.52 2.67 47.26
N GLY A 17 14.33 2.63 46.66
CA GLY A 17 13.75 3.76 45.90
C GLY A 17 12.79 4.57 46.79
N SER A 18 13.20 5.77 47.19
CA SER A 18 12.33 6.74 47.87
C SER A 18 11.32 7.33 46.88
N PHE A 19 10.03 7.21 47.23
CA PHE A 19 8.91 7.88 46.58
C PHE A 19 9.00 9.41 46.77
N ALA A 20 8.97 10.16 45.67
CA ALA A 20 8.62 11.58 45.64
C ALA A 20 7.36 11.75 44.77
N PRO A 21 6.42 12.65 45.14
CA PRO A 21 5.14 12.77 44.45
C PRO A 21 5.27 13.51 43.10
N LEU A 22 4.71 12.93 42.04
CA LEU A 22 4.65 13.53 40.71
C LEU A 22 3.50 14.55 40.63
N ASN A 23 3.85 15.82 40.37
CA ASN A 23 2.94 16.82 39.81
C ASN A 23 2.73 16.53 38.30
N PRO A 24 1.51 16.64 37.75
CA PRO A 24 1.30 16.52 36.32
C PRO A 24 1.71 17.82 35.62
N LYS A 25 2.78 17.77 34.80
CA LYS A 25 3.12 18.83 33.85
C LYS A 25 2.59 18.48 32.47
N GLU A 26 2.19 19.54 31.79
CA GLU A 26 1.57 19.64 30.48
C GLU A 26 2.33 18.88 29.38
N GLY A 27 1.55 18.43 28.39
CA GLY A 27 1.99 17.56 27.31
C GLY A 27 3.19 18.09 26.54
N ASP A 28 4.24 17.29 26.54
CA ASP A 28 5.32 17.40 25.58
C ASP A 28 4.86 16.76 24.27
N LYS A 29 4.95 17.54 23.18
CA LYS A 29 4.71 17.05 21.83
C LYS A 29 5.86 16.10 21.52
N SER A 30 5.59 14.81 21.45
CA SER A 30 6.50 13.88 20.79
C SER A 30 6.60 14.32 19.33
N GLU A 31 7.73 14.93 18.98
CA GLU A 31 8.20 14.98 17.60
C GLU A 31 8.30 13.52 17.13
N GLU A 32 7.35 13.10 16.30
CA GLU A 32 7.44 11.84 15.57
C GLU A 32 8.67 11.94 14.67
N GLU A 33 9.69 11.12 14.95
CA GLU A 33 10.81 10.94 14.01
C GLU A 33 10.24 10.55 12.64
N PRO A 34 10.80 11.08 11.53
CA PRO A 34 10.39 10.66 10.19
C PRO A 34 10.54 9.14 10.09
N LEU A 35 9.47 8.48 9.67
CA LEU A 35 9.45 7.03 9.48
C LEU A 35 10.62 6.63 8.56
N PRO A 36 11.45 5.65 8.96
CA PRO A 36 12.53 5.18 8.11
C PRO A 36 11.95 4.62 6.80
N PRO A 37 12.56 4.93 5.64
CA PRO A 37 12.10 4.46 4.33
C PRO A 37 11.94 2.93 4.25
N ASP A 38 12.75 2.20 5.01
CA ASP A 38 12.71 0.73 5.11
C ASP A 38 11.37 0.16 5.62
N SER A 39 10.54 0.96 6.30
CA SER A 39 9.24 0.50 6.80
C SER A 39 8.18 0.28 5.70
N LEU A 40 8.47 0.69 4.45
CA LEU A 40 7.61 0.51 3.28
C LEU A 40 7.85 -0.83 2.56
N MET A 41 8.90 -1.60 2.89
CA MET A 41 9.37 -2.71 2.06
C MET A 41 8.96 -4.13 2.50
N ASP A 42 8.25 -4.31 3.62
CA ASP A 42 7.96 -5.65 4.18
C ASP A 42 6.61 -6.28 3.72
N GLY A 43 5.87 -5.62 2.82
CA GLY A 43 4.60 -6.12 2.23
C GLY A 43 4.77 -6.78 0.85
N PRO A 44 3.74 -7.50 0.31
CA PRO A 44 3.71 -7.80 -1.12
C PRO A 44 3.84 -6.48 -1.86
N GLN A 45 4.78 -6.39 -2.80
CA GLN A 45 5.11 -5.13 -3.47
C GLN A 45 3.82 -4.62 -4.12
N THR A 46 3.27 -5.36 -5.07
CA THR A 46 2.08 -4.91 -5.79
C THR A 46 0.75 -5.04 -5.01
N GLY A 47 0.76 -5.67 -3.83
CA GLY A 47 -0.44 -5.97 -3.06
C GLY A 47 -1.28 -7.15 -3.60
N LEU A 48 -0.82 -7.82 -4.67
CA LEU A 48 -1.48 -9.00 -5.22
C LEU A 48 -1.25 -10.23 -4.33
N GLU A 49 -2.32 -10.99 -4.04
CA GLU A 49 -2.19 -12.17 -3.17
C GLU A 49 -1.37 -13.31 -3.82
N TYR A 50 -1.35 -13.38 -5.16
CA TYR A 50 -0.67 -14.40 -5.95
C TYR A 50 0.57 -13.87 -6.68
N GLU A 51 1.09 -12.69 -6.28
CA GLU A 51 2.30 -12.06 -6.83
C GLU A 51 3.46 -13.05 -6.96
N LYS A 52 3.80 -13.74 -5.87
CA LYS A 52 4.88 -14.74 -5.86
C LYS A 52 4.68 -15.88 -6.86
N TYR A 53 3.43 -16.28 -7.11
CA TYR A 53 3.14 -17.32 -8.10
C TYR A 53 3.35 -16.77 -9.52
N LEU A 54 2.93 -15.54 -9.79
CA LEU A 54 3.20 -14.86 -11.07
C LEU A 54 4.70 -14.75 -11.32
N GLU A 55 5.47 -14.22 -10.36
CA GLU A 55 6.93 -14.09 -10.45
C GLU A 55 7.61 -15.43 -10.73
N GLN A 56 7.25 -16.48 -9.99
CA GLN A 56 7.82 -17.81 -10.16
C GLN A 56 7.49 -18.41 -11.53
N VAL A 57 6.27 -18.22 -12.03
CA VAL A 57 5.89 -18.67 -13.37
C VAL A 57 6.73 -17.95 -14.42
N ILE A 58 6.86 -16.63 -14.34
CA ILE A 58 7.68 -15.84 -15.27
C ILE A 58 9.15 -16.26 -15.20
N GLN A 59 9.70 -16.39 -13.99
CA GLN A 59 11.10 -16.80 -13.78
C GLN A 59 11.38 -18.17 -14.41
N VAL A 60 10.49 -19.16 -14.23
CA VAL A 60 10.63 -20.48 -14.83
C VAL A 60 10.53 -20.41 -16.36
N LEU A 61 9.63 -19.59 -16.91
CA LEU A 61 9.53 -19.39 -18.36
C LEU A 61 10.78 -18.70 -18.94
N GLU A 62 11.37 -17.75 -18.23
CA GLU A 62 12.57 -17.02 -18.64
C GLU A 62 13.85 -17.88 -18.57
N THR A 63 13.81 -19.06 -17.94
CA THR A 63 14.95 -20.01 -17.97
C THR A 63 15.23 -20.55 -19.38
N ASP A 64 14.22 -20.58 -20.27
CA ASP A 64 14.41 -20.88 -21.68
C ASP A 64 14.76 -19.59 -22.45
N PRO A 65 15.97 -19.49 -23.05
CA PRO A 65 16.37 -18.32 -23.83
C PRO A 65 15.42 -17.97 -24.97
N SER A 66 14.82 -18.98 -25.62
CA SER A 66 13.85 -18.76 -26.71
C SER A 66 12.56 -18.15 -26.18
N MET A 67 12.10 -18.59 -25.01
CA MET A 67 10.91 -18.05 -24.36
C MET A 67 11.14 -16.63 -23.85
N ARG A 68 12.27 -16.39 -23.20
CA ARG A 68 12.67 -15.08 -22.71
C ARG A 68 12.66 -14.03 -23.81
N GLN A 69 13.28 -14.32 -24.96
CA GLN A 69 13.32 -13.38 -26.08
C GLN A 69 11.92 -13.09 -26.64
N LYS A 70 11.00 -14.06 -26.59
CA LYS A 70 9.61 -13.86 -27.02
C LYS A 70 8.80 -13.05 -26.02
N LEU A 71 9.01 -13.27 -24.72
CA LEU A 71 8.40 -12.47 -23.67
C LEU A 71 8.85 -11.00 -23.77
N GLU A 72 10.16 -10.76 -23.95
CA GLU A 72 10.72 -9.41 -24.12
C GLU A 72 10.25 -8.71 -25.41
N GLY A 73 9.91 -9.47 -26.46
CA GLY A 73 9.53 -8.93 -27.77
C GLY A 73 8.02 -8.73 -27.98
N MET A 74 7.18 -9.13 -27.01
CA MET A 74 5.72 -9.05 -27.12
C MET A 74 5.16 -8.03 -26.13
N THR A 75 4.10 -7.33 -26.52
CA THR A 75 3.39 -6.42 -25.61
C THR A 75 2.51 -7.19 -24.64
N MET A 76 2.13 -6.60 -23.49
CA MET A 76 1.20 -7.26 -22.56
C MET A 76 -0.14 -7.58 -23.22
N GLU A 77 -0.63 -6.73 -24.13
CA GLU A 77 -1.83 -7.03 -24.92
C GLU A 77 -1.67 -8.30 -25.76
N ASP A 78 -0.51 -8.50 -26.37
CA ASP A 78 -0.21 -9.69 -27.15
C ASP A 78 -0.15 -10.95 -26.29
N LEU A 79 0.46 -10.86 -25.10
CA LEU A 79 0.51 -11.94 -24.12
C LEU A 79 -0.90 -12.31 -23.62
N LYS A 80 -1.70 -11.29 -23.30
CA LYS A 80 -3.12 -11.41 -22.90
C LYS A 80 -4.00 -12.03 -23.98
N ASN A 81 -3.69 -11.80 -25.25
CA ASN A 81 -4.46 -12.34 -26.38
C ASN A 81 -4.08 -13.78 -26.74
N GLY A 82 -3.22 -14.42 -25.94
CA GLY A 82 -2.88 -15.84 -26.09
C GLY A 82 -1.86 -16.11 -27.21
N LYS A 83 -1.08 -15.11 -27.64
CA LYS A 83 -0.03 -15.31 -28.66
C LYS A 83 1.08 -16.25 -28.21
N MET A 84 1.21 -16.50 -26.90
CA MET A 84 2.18 -17.44 -26.30
C MET A 84 1.65 -18.86 -26.16
N ALA A 85 0.44 -19.17 -26.66
CA ALA A 85 -0.16 -20.47 -26.44
C ALA A 85 0.64 -21.61 -27.07
N GLU A 86 1.12 -21.43 -28.30
CA GLU A 86 1.91 -22.45 -29.00
C GLU A 86 3.27 -22.65 -28.32
N GLU A 87 3.90 -21.57 -27.88
CA GLU A 87 5.15 -21.55 -27.16
C GLU A 87 5.08 -22.33 -25.84
N ILE A 88 4.03 -22.08 -25.04
CA ILE A 88 3.81 -22.78 -23.78
C ILE A 88 3.56 -24.28 -24.03
N ASP A 89 2.89 -24.62 -25.12
CA ASP A 89 2.67 -26.01 -25.57
C ASP A 89 3.92 -26.65 -26.20
N MET A 90 5.00 -25.91 -26.45
CA MET A 90 6.26 -26.44 -26.97
C MET A 90 7.38 -26.49 -25.91
N LEU A 91 7.09 -26.06 -24.67
CA LEU A 91 8.06 -26.08 -23.58
C LEU A 91 8.68 -27.46 -23.33
N ASP A 92 9.95 -27.46 -22.96
CA ASP A 92 10.66 -28.65 -22.53
C ASP A 92 10.02 -29.31 -21.31
N ASN A 93 10.14 -30.63 -21.22
CA ASN A 93 9.52 -31.42 -20.15
C ASN A 93 9.94 -30.99 -18.74
N ASN A 94 11.17 -30.49 -18.57
CA ASN A 94 11.67 -30.02 -17.28
C ASN A 94 10.93 -28.76 -16.83
N ILE A 95 10.85 -27.75 -17.71
CA ILE A 95 10.14 -26.49 -17.47
C ILE A 95 8.65 -26.75 -17.21
N ARG A 96 8.04 -27.62 -18.02
CA ARG A 96 6.65 -28.05 -17.81
C ARG A 96 6.43 -28.69 -16.45
N SER A 97 7.34 -29.55 -16.02
CA SER A 97 7.23 -30.21 -14.71
C SER A 97 7.32 -29.21 -13.56
N GLU A 98 8.18 -28.19 -13.69
CA GLU A 98 8.31 -27.10 -12.71
C GLU A 98 7.04 -26.23 -12.68
N LEU A 99 6.52 -25.81 -13.83
CA LEU A 99 5.27 -25.04 -13.92
C LEU A 99 4.07 -25.82 -13.36
N ASP A 100 3.99 -27.14 -13.61
CA ASP A 100 2.98 -28.02 -13.04
C ASP A 100 3.08 -28.09 -11.51
N GLU A 101 4.29 -28.12 -10.94
CA GLU A 101 4.49 -28.06 -9.50
C GLU A 101 4.07 -26.71 -8.92
N LEU A 102 4.46 -25.59 -9.53
CA LEU A 102 4.05 -24.25 -9.11
C LEU A 102 2.52 -24.13 -9.07
N LYS A 103 1.85 -24.59 -10.12
CA LYS A 103 0.38 -24.58 -10.18
C LYS A 103 -0.25 -25.43 -9.06
N ARG A 104 0.32 -26.60 -8.74
CA ARG A 104 -0.18 -27.45 -7.64
C ARG A 104 -0.02 -26.75 -6.29
N LEU A 105 1.12 -26.09 -6.05
CA LEU A 105 1.36 -25.31 -4.84
C LEU A 105 0.36 -24.16 -4.72
N GLU A 106 0.09 -23.45 -5.82
CA GLU A 106 -0.88 -22.36 -5.83
C GLU A 106 -2.30 -22.87 -5.56
N ILE A 107 -2.74 -23.96 -6.21
CA ILE A 107 -4.03 -24.58 -5.92
C ILE A 107 -4.15 -25.00 -4.45
N GLN A 108 -3.06 -25.49 -3.84
CA GLN A 108 -3.02 -25.80 -2.42
C GLN A 108 -3.16 -24.55 -1.54
N ARG A 109 -2.53 -23.43 -1.92
CA ARG A 109 -2.71 -22.12 -1.27
C ARG A 109 -4.18 -21.69 -1.32
N LEU A 110 -4.80 -21.71 -2.51
CA LEU A 110 -6.21 -21.35 -2.69
C LEU A 110 -7.16 -22.25 -1.89
N ARG A 111 -6.90 -23.56 -1.84
CA ARG A 111 -7.68 -24.49 -0.99
C ARG A 111 -7.58 -24.14 0.50
N THR A 112 -6.41 -23.70 0.95
CA THR A 112 -6.20 -23.30 2.35
C THR A 112 -6.99 -22.02 2.67
N ILE A 113 -6.98 -21.04 1.77
CA ILE A 113 -7.77 -19.81 1.89
C ILE A 113 -9.26 -20.13 1.95
N ALA A 114 -9.74 -20.97 1.03
CA ALA A 114 -11.15 -21.39 0.98
C ALA A 114 -11.58 -22.11 2.27
N ARG A 115 -10.74 -23.03 2.80
CA ARG A 115 -11.02 -23.74 4.07
C ARG A 115 -11.12 -22.77 5.25
N LYS A 116 -10.15 -21.86 5.41
CA LYS A 116 -10.19 -20.85 6.47
C LYS A 116 -11.44 -19.98 6.40
N ARG A 117 -11.89 -19.62 5.18
CA ARG A 117 -13.13 -18.86 4.99
C ARG A 117 -14.38 -19.65 5.42
N MET A 118 -14.43 -20.96 5.11
CA MET A 118 -15.52 -21.84 5.55
C MET A 118 -15.56 -22.02 7.06
N GLU A 119 -14.40 -22.17 7.70
CA GLU A 119 -14.27 -22.29 9.16
C GLU A 119 -14.74 -21.02 9.88
N ASN A 120 -14.40 -19.84 9.35
CA ASN A 120 -14.76 -18.55 9.93
C ASN A 120 -16.20 -18.10 9.61
N GLY A 121 -16.77 -18.53 8.48
CA GLY A 121 -18.06 -18.05 7.96
C GLY A 121 -19.30 -18.83 8.41
N GLY A 122 -19.13 -19.95 9.13
CA GLY A 122 -20.21 -20.92 9.36
C GLY A 122 -20.72 -21.55 8.05
N THR A 123 -21.63 -22.53 8.14
CA THR A 123 -22.11 -23.38 7.04
C THR A 123 -22.88 -22.64 5.93
N ARG A 124 -22.90 -21.31 5.91
CA ARG A 124 -23.54 -20.49 4.87
C ARG A 124 -22.51 -20.10 3.81
N THR A 125 -22.45 -20.97 2.80
CA THR A 125 -22.04 -20.74 1.40
C THR A 125 -20.84 -19.81 1.19
N LEU A 126 -19.74 -20.38 0.71
CA LEU A 126 -18.76 -19.64 -0.09
C LEU A 126 -19.54 -18.91 -1.19
N ASP A 127 -19.57 -17.57 -1.12
CA ASP A 127 -20.19 -16.75 -2.15
C ASP A 127 -19.54 -17.09 -3.50
N THR A 128 -20.34 -17.35 -4.52
CA THR A 128 -19.84 -17.66 -5.87
C THR A 128 -18.86 -16.59 -6.34
N LYS A 129 -19.15 -15.31 -6.04
CA LYS A 129 -18.25 -14.20 -6.37
C LYS A 129 -16.89 -14.29 -5.69
N PHE A 130 -16.85 -14.77 -4.45
CA PHE A 130 -15.59 -14.96 -3.73
C PHE A 130 -14.76 -16.04 -4.38
N VAL A 131 -15.38 -17.18 -4.73
CA VAL A 131 -14.69 -18.29 -5.39
C VAL A 131 -14.17 -17.86 -6.76
N ASP A 132 -15.03 -17.22 -7.57
CA ASP A 132 -14.67 -16.75 -8.91
C ASP A 132 -13.48 -15.78 -8.87
N ASN A 133 -13.42 -14.89 -7.88
CA ASN A 133 -12.27 -14.00 -7.69
C ASN A 133 -11.02 -14.79 -7.27
N LEU A 134 -11.16 -15.70 -6.29
CA LEU A 134 -10.05 -16.47 -5.73
C LEU A 134 -9.37 -17.38 -6.76
N ILE A 135 -10.11 -17.94 -7.72
CA ILE A 135 -9.56 -18.84 -8.75
C ILE A 135 -9.37 -18.14 -10.11
N GLY A 136 -9.58 -16.82 -10.18
CA GLY A 136 -9.65 -16.07 -11.43
C GLY A 136 -8.39 -16.16 -12.29
N HIS A 137 -7.23 -16.39 -11.67
CA HIS A 137 -5.92 -16.50 -12.31
C HIS A 137 -5.52 -17.94 -12.69
N ILE A 138 -6.42 -18.93 -12.56
CA ILE A 138 -6.14 -20.35 -12.87
C ILE A 138 -7.20 -20.91 -13.82
N ASP A 139 -6.82 -21.87 -14.67
CA ASP A 139 -7.77 -22.66 -15.44
C ASP A 139 -8.42 -23.77 -14.59
N PRO A 140 -9.72 -23.68 -14.25
CA PRO A 140 -10.40 -24.74 -13.51
C PRO A 140 -10.63 -25.99 -14.35
N ALA A 141 -10.55 -25.91 -15.69
CA ALA A 141 -10.75 -27.06 -16.57
C ALA A 141 -9.58 -28.05 -16.52
N ASN A 142 -8.37 -27.57 -16.22
CA ASN A 142 -7.18 -28.38 -16.07
C ASN A 142 -6.53 -28.04 -14.74
N THR A 143 -6.65 -28.87 -13.71
CA THR A 143 -6.08 -28.56 -12.38
C THR A 143 -4.71 -29.17 -12.14
N ASN A 144 -4.24 -30.05 -13.03
CA ASN A 144 -3.07 -30.88 -12.77
C ASN A 144 -1.81 -30.47 -13.54
N ALA A 145 -2.00 -29.74 -14.64
CA ALA A 145 -0.93 -29.25 -15.49
C ALA A 145 -1.12 -27.76 -15.82
N PHE A 146 -0.04 -27.00 -15.87
CA PHE A 146 -0.02 -25.62 -16.30
C PHE A 146 -0.08 -25.57 -17.82
N GLY A 147 -0.94 -24.72 -18.38
CA GLY A 147 -1.06 -24.55 -19.82
C GLY A 147 -1.29 -23.11 -20.25
N PRO A 148 -1.48 -22.89 -21.56
CA PRO A 148 -1.67 -21.55 -22.14
C PRO A 148 -2.75 -20.72 -21.45
N LYS A 149 -3.88 -21.35 -21.13
CA LYS A 149 -5.02 -20.70 -20.48
C LYS A 149 -4.73 -20.24 -19.05
N ASP A 150 -3.84 -20.95 -18.35
CA ASP A 150 -3.41 -20.52 -17.01
C ASP A 150 -2.58 -19.25 -17.11
N PHE A 151 -1.62 -19.23 -18.03
CA PHE A 151 -0.78 -18.06 -18.26
C PHE A 151 -1.62 -16.84 -18.68
N GLU A 152 -2.53 -17.02 -19.63
CA GLU A 152 -3.44 -15.97 -20.09
C GLU A 152 -4.27 -15.39 -18.94
N LYS A 153 -4.91 -16.27 -18.16
CA LYS A 153 -5.73 -15.87 -17.00
C LYS A 153 -4.90 -15.20 -15.92
N LEU A 154 -3.69 -15.68 -15.67
CA LEU A 154 -2.79 -15.14 -14.66
C LEU A 154 -2.42 -13.68 -15.00
N LEU A 155 -2.06 -13.40 -16.26
CA LEU A 155 -1.75 -12.05 -16.73
C LEU A 155 -2.97 -11.13 -16.74
N HIS A 156 -4.12 -11.59 -17.25
CA HIS A 156 -5.36 -10.80 -17.22
C HIS A 156 -5.76 -10.45 -15.79
N LYS A 157 -5.72 -11.43 -14.88
CA LYS A 157 -6.12 -11.24 -13.49
C LYS A 157 -5.13 -10.31 -12.77
N ALA A 158 -3.82 -10.50 -12.95
CA ALA A 158 -2.78 -9.61 -12.41
C ALA A 158 -3.01 -8.16 -12.82
N THR A 159 -3.02 -7.88 -14.13
CA THR A 159 -3.19 -6.51 -14.62
C THR A 159 -4.52 -5.88 -14.21
N SER A 160 -5.63 -6.63 -14.29
CA SER A 160 -6.94 -6.14 -13.85
C SER A 160 -6.98 -5.84 -12.35
N ASP A 161 -6.33 -6.65 -11.52
CA ASP A 161 -6.33 -6.44 -10.07
C ASP A 161 -5.46 -5.24 -9.67
N LEU A 162 -4.34 -5.00 -10.37
CA LEU A 162 -3.50 -3.81 -10.16
C LEU A 162 -4.23 -2.53 -10.54
N GLU A 163 -4.86 -2.49 -11.71
CA GLU A 163 -5.66 -1.34 -12.15
C GLU A 163 -6.84 -1.07 -11.20
N GLU A 164 -7.50 -2.13 -10.73
CA GLU A 164 -8.58 -2.01 -9.75
C GLU A 164 -8.08 -1.53 -8.39
N ALA A 165 -6.90 -1.96 -7.95
CA ALA A 165 -6.27 -1.49 -6.72
C ALA A 165 -5.97 0.02 -6.80
N ASP A 166 -5.40 0.48 -7.91
CA ASP A 166 -5.16 1.91 -8.16
C ASP A 166 -6.45 2.72 -8.20
N ARG A 167 -7.47 2.21 -8.88
CA ARG A 167 -8.79 2.86 -8.94
C ARG A 167 -9.42 2.98 -7.55
N ARG A 168 -9.43 1.89 -6.77
CA ARG A 168 -9.99 1.88 -5.41
C ARG A 168 -9.26 2.83 -4.48
N ARG A 169 -7.92 2.85 -4.55
CA ARG A 169 -7.10 3.78 -3.77
C ARG A 169 -7.51 5.24 -4.05
N LYS A 170 -7.62 5.64 -5.32
CA LYS A 170 -8.07 7.00 -5.69
C LYS A 170 -9.47 7.31 -5.17
N GLU A 171 -10.41 6.38 -5.32
CA GLU A 171 -11.77 6.54 -4.80
C GLU A 171 -11.79 6.69 -3.27
N ASP A 172 -11.00 5.89 -2.56
CA ASP A 172 -10.93 5.93 -1.10
C ASP A 172 -10.20 7.18 -0.59
N PHE A 173 -9.18 7.65 -1.30
CA PHE A 173 -8.55 8.94 -1.02
C PHE A 173 -9.52 10.11 -1.24
N LYS A 174 -10.28 10.09 -2.34
CA LYS A 174 -11.32 11.09 -2.60
C LYS A 174 -12.38 11.11 -1.49
N LYS A 175 -12.88 9.94 -1.07
CA LYS A 175 -13.81 9.83 0.07
C LYS A 175 -13.20 10.35 1.37
N TYR A 176 -11.93 10.06 1.60
CA TYR A 176 -11.20 10.52 2.78
C TYR A 176 -11.13 12.05 2.85
N GLU A 177 -10.79 12.72 1.74
CA GLU A 177 -10.74 14.18 1.67
C GLU A 177 -12.14 14.82 1.78
N MET A 178 -13.17 14.21 1.20
CA MET A 178 -14.57 14.61 1.42
C MET A 178 -14.98 14.49 2.89
N GLU A 179 -14.63 13.39 3.57
CA GLU A 179 -14.95 13.19 4.99
C GLU A 179 -14.25 14.23 5.88
N LYS A 180 -12.98 14.53 5.58
CA LYS A 180 -12.19 15.57 6.26
C LYS A 180 -12.85 16.94 6.14
N GLU A 181 -13.34 17.29 4.96
CA GLU A 181 -14.08 18.53 4.71
C GLU A 181 -15.43 18.57 5.42
N LEU A 182 -16.21 17.47 5.42
CA LEU A 182 -17.46 17.39 6.18
C LEU A 182 -17.22 17.57 7.69
N ARG A 183 -16.17 16.96 8.23
CA ARG A 183 -15.76 17.15 9.63
C ARG A 183 -15.37 18.60 9.91
N ARG A 184 -14.68 19.26 8.99
CA ARG A 184 -14.34 20.70 9.09
C ARG A 184 -15.61 21.55 9.14
N ARG A 185 -16.52 21.38 8.19
CA ARG A 185 -17.81 22.10 8.13
C ARG A 185 -18.64 21.87 9.39
N ALA A 186 -18.69 20.64 9.90
CA ALA A 186 -19.40 20.30 11.13
C ALA A 186 -18.76 20.95 12.38
N LYS A 187 -17.43 21.10 12.42
CA LYS A 187 -16.75 21.86 13.48
C LYS A 187 -17.11 23.34 13.40
N LEU A 188 -17.08 23.93 12.21
CA LEU A 188 -17.43 25.35 12.01
C LEU A 188 -18.88 25.66 12.42
N GLN A 189 -19.82 24.73 12.23
CA GLN A 189 -21.21 24.89 12.66
C GLN A 189 -21.39 24.91 14.18
N LYS A 190 -20.43 24.39 14.96
CA LYS A 190 -20.49 24.36 16.43
C LYS A 190 -19.86 25.58 17.08
N LEU A 191 -19.15 26.41 16.31
CA LEU A 191 -18.49 27.62 16.79
C LEU A 191 -19.46 28.81 16.79
N ASP A 192 -19.18 29.80 17.63
CA ASP A 192 -19.83 31.11 17.57
C ASP A 192 -19.36 31.90 16.35
N GLU A 193 -20.10 32.94 15.97
CA GLU A 193 -19.87 33.68 14.72
C GLU A 193 -18.46 34.29 14.64
N SER A 194 -17.94 34.81 15.76
CA SER A 194 -16.59 35.40 15.81
C SER A 194 -15.50 34.33 15.62
N ALA A 195 -15.57 33.22 16.34
CA ALA A 195 -14.62 32.13 16.20
C ALA A 195 -14.73 31.44 14.82
N ARG A 196 -15.93 31.35 14.25
CA ARG A 196 -16.16 30.81 12.91
C ARG A 196 -15.45 31.64 11.85
N GLN A 197 -15.56 32.97 11.89
CA GLN A 197 -14.87 33.85 10.94
C GLN A 197 -13.35 33.76 11.06
N GLN A 198 -12.81 33.70 12.28
CA GLN A 198 -11.38 33.49 12.51
C GLN A 198 -10.92 32.15 11.94
N ALA A 199 -11.64 31.06 12.22
CA ALA A 199 -11.30 29.72 11.73
C ALA A 199 -11.36 29.61 10.19
N ILE A 200 -12.30 30.30 9.53
CA ILE A 200 -12.35 30.36 8.06
C ILE A 200 -11.12 31.07 7.52
N LYS A 201 -10.78 32.23 8.09
CA LYS A 201 -9.62 33.01 7.64
C LYS A 201 -8.30 32.26 7.84
N GLU A 202 -8.10 31.64 9.00
CA GLU A 202 -6.92 30.81 9.27
C GLU A 202 -6.81 29.63 8.30
N TRP A 203 -7.95 29.01 7.95
CA TRP A 203 -7.99 27.92 6.98
C TRP A 203 -7.63 28.40 5.57
N GLU A 204 -8.19 29.53 5.12
CA GLU A 204 -7.86 30.13 3.81
C GLU A 204 -6.38 30.50 3.75
N GLU A 205 -5.85 31.18 4.77
CA GLU A 205 -4.42 31.55 4.85
C GLU A 205 -3.52 30.30 4.84
N THR A 206 -3.91 29.23 5.52
CA THR A 206 -3.15 27.96 5.53
C THR A 206 -3.24 27.26 4.18
N ARG A 207 -4.41 27.28 3.53
CA ARG A 207 -4.60 26.72 2.18
C ARG A 207 -3.78 27.47 1.15
N ASP A 208 -3.77 28.80 1.20
CA ASP A 208 -3.01 29.63 0.27
C ASP A 208 -1.50 29.50 0.50
N LYS A 209 -1.05 29.39 1.75
CA LYS A 209 0.37 29.07 2.05
C LYS A 209 0.79 27.72 1.48
N ARG A 210 -0.10 26.72 1.58
CA ARG A 210 0.10 25.39 1.00
C ARG A 210 0.20 25.46 -0.53
N LYS A 211 -0.77 26.09 -1.21
CA LYS A 211 -0.73 26.27 -2.68
C LYS A 211 0.50 27.03 -3.19
N ASN A 212 1.05 27.94 -2.38
CA ASN A 212 2.19 28.78 -2.74
C ASN A 212 3.55 28.17 -2.32
N HIS A 213 3.79 26.90 -2.63
CA HIS A 213 5.12 26.30 -2.54
C HIS A 213 5.89 26.41 -3.86
N LYS A 214 7.16 26.00 -3.86
CA LYS A 214 7.98 25.89 -5.07
C LYS A 214 7.34 24.84 -6.00
N GLN A 215 7.21 25.15 -7.28
CA GLN A 215 6.71 24.19 -8.28
C GLN A 215 7.53 22.89 -8.23
N MET A 216 6.82 21.76 -8.13
CA MET A 216 7.43 20.44 -8.25
C MET A 216 7.84 20.20 -9.71
N LYS A 217 8.85 19.36 -9.90
CA LYS A 217 9.29 18.97 -11.22
C LYS A 217 8.38 17.89 -11.77
N HIS A 218 8.30 17.82 -13.09
CA HIS A 218 7.59 16.77 -13.76
C HIS A 218 8.21 15.40 -13.44
N PRO A 219 7.45 14.41 -12.92
CA PRO A 219 7.95 13.07 -12.61
C PRO A 219 8.58 12.41 -13.84
N GLY A 220 9.75 11.79 -13.69
CA GLY A 220 10.46 11.14 -14.79
C GLY A 220 11.18 12.10 -15.77
N SER A 221 11.04 13.42 -15.59
CA SER A 221 11.83 14.40 -16.36
C SER A 221 13.30 14.35 -15.95
N LYS A 222 14.19 14.77 -16.85
CA LYS A 222 15.62 14.86 -16.55
C LYS A 222 15.90 15.71 -15.32
N ALA A 223 15.19 16.83 -15.17
CA ALA A 223 15.38 17.72 -14.03
C ALA A 223 15.05 17.02 -12.70
N GLN A 224 14.04 16.16 -12.67
CA GLN A 224 13.67 15.38 -11.49
C GLN A 224 14.71 14.30 -11.20
N LEU A 225 15.11 13.51 -12.20
CA LEU A 225 16.11 12.45 -12.04
C LEU A 225 17.49 12.99 -11.65
N GLU A 226 17.91 14.14 -12.20
CA GLU A 226 19.15 14.81 -11.80
C GLU A 226 19.12 15.27 -10.33
N ASP A 227 17.95 15.66 -9.82
CA ASP A 227 17.82 16.02 -8.40
C ASP A 227 17.91 14.80 -7.49
N VAL A 228 17.35 13.66 -7.90
CA VAL A 228 17.53 12.40 -7.17
C VAL A 228 19.02 12.00 -7.18
N TRP A 229 19.66 12.07 -8.35
CA TRP A 229 21.09 11.81 -8.50
C TRP A 229 21.98 12.69 -7.61
N GLU A 230 21.68 13.99 -7.53
CA GLU A 230 22.45 14.92 -6.71
C GLU A 230 22.13 14.79 -5.21
N LYS A 231 20.84 14.75 -4.85
CA LYS A 231 20.40 14.86 -3.45
C LYS A 231 20.29 13.52 -2.74
N THR A 232 19.94 12.45 -3.45
CA THR A 232 19.77 11.10 -2.91
C THR A 232 21.03 10.28 -3.08
N ASP A 233 21.59 10.27 -4.29
CA ASP A 233 22.75 9.43 -4.59
C ASP A 233 24.08 10.11 -4.25
N HIS A 234 24.03 11.42 -3.96
CA HIS A 234 25.21 12.24 -3.63
C HIS A 234 26.25 12.27 -4.76
N LEU A 235 25.78 12.23 -6.01
CA LEU A 235 26.61 12.25 -7.21
C LEU A 235 26.60 13.64 -7.89
N GLU A 236 27.65 13.93 -8.65
CA GLU A 236 27.77 15.22 -9.32
C GLU A 236 26.75 15.32 -10.48
N LYS A 237 26.00 16.42 -10.51
CA LYS A 237 24.89 16.64 -11.46
C LYS A 237 25.33 16.60 -12.93
N ASP A 238 26.51 17.13 -13.24
CA ASP A 238 27.06 17.16 -14.61
C ASP A 238 27.52 15.77 -15.11
N GLN A 239 27.56 14.77 -14.23
CA GLN A 239 27.86 13.38 -14.56
C GLN A 239 26.61 12.51 -14.71
N PHE A 240 25.41 13.12 -14.73
CA PHE A 240 24.16 12.37 -14.85
C PHE A 240 24.19 11.44 -16.08
N ASN A 241 23.93 10.16 -15.83
CA ASN A 241 23.89 9.14 -16.86
C ASN A 241 22.66 8.25 -16.64
N PRO A 242 21.68 8.25 -17.56
CA PRO A 242 20.44 7.51 -17.39
C PRO A 242 20.65 6.02 -17.10
N LYS A 243 21.59 5.38 -17.82
CA LYS A 243 21.88 3.96 -17.60
C LYS A 243 22.42 3.70 -16.20
N THR A 244 23.32 4.54 -15.71
CA THR A 244 23.89 4.39 -14.36
C THR A 244 22.86 4.70 -13.29
N PHE A 245 22.02 5.72 -13.52
CA PHE A 245 20.89 6.05 -12.67
C PHE A 245 19.94 4.86 -12.52
N PHE A 246 19.56 4.22 -13.63
CA PHE A 246 18.71 3.03 -13.63
C PHE A 246 19.33 1.90 -12.78
N MET A 247 20.59 1.53 -13.06
CA MET A 247 21.27 0.45 -12.34
C MET A 247 21.47 0.72 -10.84
N LEU A 248 21.44 1.98 -10.42
CA LEU A 248 21.57 2.36 -9.01
C LEU A 248 20.24 2.20 -8.25
N HIS A 249 19.12 2.33 -8.95
CA HIS A 249 17.77 2.26 -8.39
C HIS A 249 17.06 0.93 -8.67
N ASP A 250 17.61 0.08 -9.53
CA ASP A 250 17.34 -1.35 -9.60
C ASP A 250 17.97 -2.02 -8.37
N THR A 251 17.22 -2.01 -7.27
CA THR A 251 17.69 -2.42 -5.95
C THR A 251 17.79 -3.94 -5.82
N ASN A 252 16.94 -4.66 -6.53
CA ASN A 252 16.90 -6.13 -6.53
C ASN A 252 17.79 -6.77 -7.61
N GLY A 253 18.26 -5.98 -8.59
CA GLY A 253 19.17 -6.36 -9.65
C GLY A 253 18.53 -7.17 -10.78
N ASP A 254 17.22 -7.06 -10.99
CA ASP A 254 16.47 -7.81 -12.00
C ASP A 254 16.38 -7.11 -13.37
N LEU A 255 17.00 -5.93 -13.50
CA LEU A 255 17.02 -5.07 -14.69
C LEU A 255 15.66 -4.47 -15.06
N LYS A 256 14.75 -4.40 -14.09
CA LYS A 256 13.45 -3.73 -14.18
C LYS A 256 13.30 -2.80 -12.98
N LEU A 257 12.52 -1.74 -13.13
CA LEU A 257 12.10 -0.90 -12.01
C LEU A 257 10.65 -1.20 -11.70
N ASP A 258 10.41 -1.69 -10.49
CA ASP A 258 9.06 -1.95 -10.01
C ASP A 258 8.37 -0.67 -9.49
N SER A 259 7.13 -0.83 -9.02
CA SER A 259 6.36 0.28 -8.45
C SER A 259 7.05 0.94 -7.24
N PHE A 260 7.71 0.18 -6.36
CA PHE A 260 8.37 0.70 -5.15
C PHE A 260 9.65 1.44 -5.51
N GLU A 261 10.42 0.89 -6.44
CA GLU A 261 11.66 1.50 -6.90
C GLU A 261 11.39 2.84 -7.58
N LEU A 262 10.31 2.95 -8.36
CA LEU A 262 9.86 4.24 -8.89
C LEU A 262 9.33 5.17 -7.78
N GLU A 263 8.50 4.68 -6.87
CA GLU A 263 7.97 5.49 -5.76
C GLU A 263 9.08 6.10 -4.89
N ALA A 264 10.16 5.35 -4.67
CA ALA A 264 11.32 5.81 -3.90
C ALA A 264 11.98 7.06 -4.49
N LEU A 265 11.93 7.22 -5.82
CA LEU A 265 12.49 8.39 -6.52
C LEU A 265 11.77 9.68 -6.13
N PHE A 266 10.49 9.61 -5.73
CA PHE A 266 9.65 10.77 -5.49
C PHE A 266 9.64 11.21 -4.03
N ILE A 267 10.03 10.34 -3.09
CA ILE A 267 9.91 10.57 -1.64
C ILE A 267 10.52 11.91 -1.22
N LYS A 268 11.79 12.17 -1.58
CA LYS A 268 12.47 13.41 -1.16
C LYS A 268 11.81 14.67 -1.73
N GLU A 269 11.36 14.61 -2.98
CA GLU A 269 10.73 15.76 -3.64
C GLU A 269 9.37 16.08 -3.01
N VAL A 270 8.56 15.06 -2.76
CA VAL A 270 7.28 15.19 -2.04
C VAL A 270 7.54 15.70 -0.62
N GLU A 271 8.51 15.15 0.11
CA GLU A 271 8.84 15.64 1.45
C GLU A 271 9.23 17.13 1.47
N GLU A 272 9.94 17.62 0.46
CA GLU A 272 10.33 19.03 0.37
C GLU A 272 9.12 19.97 0.34
N ILE A 273 8.03 19.63 -0.36
CA ILE A 273 6.82 20.48 -0.41
C ILE A 273 5.97 20.40 0.86
N TYR A 274 6.03 19.28 1.58
CA TYR A 274 5.27 19.08 2.81
C TYR A 274 6.04 19.49 4.09
N LYS A 275 7.33 19.90 3.98
CA LYS A 275 8.15 20.38 5.11
C LYS A 275 7.51 21.58 5.81
N GLY A 276 7.40 21.50 7.14
CA GLY A 276 6.88 22.60 7.98
C GLY A 276 5.36 22.70 8.06
N SER A 277 4.62 21.75 7.50
CA SER A 277 3.17 21.63 7.67
C SER A 277 2.83 20.42 8.54
N ASN A 278 1.70 20.45 9.26
CA ASN A 278 1.04 19.24 9.78
C ASN A 278 0.43 18.46 8.60
N ALA A 279 1.28 18.12 7.63
CA ALA A 279 0.92 17.41 6.43
C ALA A 279 0.29 16.08 6.79
N ASP A 280 -0.84 15.78 6.17
CA ASP A 280 -1.47 14.49 6.29
C ASP A 280 -0.57 13.43 5.62
N PRO A 281 -0.10 12.39 6.34
CA PRO A 281 0.72 11.36 5.71
C PRO A 281 0.04 10.73 4.50
N LYS A 282 -1.30 10.65 4.50
CA LYS A 282 -2.06 10.13 3.35
C LYS A 282 -1.96 11.00 2.10
N GLU A 283 -1.92 12.33 2.26
CA GLU A 283 -1.74 13.26 1.12
C GLU A 283 -0.35 13.02 0.49
N LYS A 284 0.68 12.82 1.32
CA LYS A 284 2.04 12.54 0.83
C LYS A 284 2.11 11.25 0.00
N PHE A 285 1.58 10.16 0.54
CA PHE A 285 1.60 8.87 -0.17
C PHE A 285 0.75 8.92 -1.45
N GLU A 286 -0.42 9.56 -1.41
CA GLU A 286 -1.22 9.73 -2.61
C GLU A 286 -0.47 10.53 -3.70
N GLU A 287 0.28 11.56 -3.33
CA GLU A 287 1.11 12.30 -4.29
C GLU A 287 2.14 11.39 -4.96
N ILE A 288 2.85 10.58 -4.17
CA ILE A 288 3.83 9.61 -4.66
C ILE A 288 3.17 8.61 -5.64
N TYR A 289 1.98 8.10 -5.31
CA TYR A 289 1.26 7.18 -6.19
C TYR A 289 0.80 7.85 -7.49
N ARG A 290 0.36 9.12 -7.44
CA ARG A 290 0.02 9.88 -8.66
C ARG A 290 1.25 10.04 -9.57
N MET A 291 2.41 10.36 -9.00
CA MET A 291 3.66 10.47 -9.74
C MET A 291 4.07 9.13 -10.36
N ARG A 292 4.00 8.02 -9.61
CA ARG A 292 4.29 6.67 -10.12
C ARG A 292 3.37 6.31 -11.28
N GLU A 293 2.06 6.48 -11.13
CA GLU A 293 1.11 6.18 -12.21
C GLU A 293 1.35 7.02 -13.47
N HIS A 294 1.72 8.28 -13.28
CA HIS A 294 2.08 9.17 -14.38
C HIS A 294 3.30 8.65 -15.13
N VAL A 295 4.39 8.36 -14.40
CA VAL A 295 5.63 7.83 -14.99
C VAL A 295 5.40 6.49 -15.68
N MET A 296 4.68 5.56 -15.04
CA MET A 296 4.31 4.28 -15.66
C MET A 296 3.58 4.51 -16.98
N LYS A 297 2.58 5.38 -17.01
CA LYS A 297 1.82 5.66 -18.24
C LYS A 297 2.69 6.21 -19.40
N GLU A 298 3.80 6.89 -19.10
CA GLU A 298 4.67 7.50 -20.11
C GLU A 298 5.82 6.59 -20.58
N ILE A 299 6.27 5.70 -19.71
CA ILE A 299 7.49 4.91 -19.90
C ILE A 299 7.18 3.42 -20.10
N ASP A 300 6.27 2.83 -19.32
CA ASP A 300 5.84 1.43 -19.44
C ASP A 300 4.99 1.30 -20.71
N THR A 301 5.60 0.75 -21.76
CA THR A 301 5.02 0.68 -23.10
C THR A 301 4.25 -0.60 -23.33
N ASP A 302 4.62 -1.68 -22.64
CA ASP A 302 3.93 -2.96 -22.76
C ASP A 302 2.78 -3.08 -21.77
N GLY A 303 2.74 -2.30 -20.70
CA GLY A 303 1.67 -2.26 -19.69
C GLY A 303 1.79 -3.36 -18.64
N ASP A 304 2.99 -3.89 -18.42
CA ASP A 304 3.25 -4.94 -17.43
C ASP A 304 3.47 -4.42 -16.00
N LYS A 305 3.45 -3.09 -15.81
CA LYS A 305 3.68 -2.38 -14.53
C LYS A 305 5.11 -2.51 -14.00
N LEU A 306 6.05 -2.82 -14.87
CA LEU A 306 7.48 -2.76 -14.65
C LEU A 306 8.09 -1.84 -15.71
N VAL A 307 9.22 -1.22 -15.39
CA VAL A 307 9.96 -0.41 -16.36
C VAL A 307 11.28 -1.08 -16.65
N THR A 308 11.42 -1.62 -17.85
CA THR A 308 12.69 -2.23 -18.27
C THR A 308 13.76 -1.16 -18.52
N LEU A 309 15.03 -1.57 -18.47
CA LEU A 309 16.14 -0.68 -18.86
C LEU A 309 15.96 -0.13 -20.29
N GLU A 310 15.42 -0.92 -21.21
CA GLU A 310 15.20 -0.48 -22.59
C GLU A 310 14.15 0.63 -22.67
N GLU A 311 13.00 0.45 -22.05
CA GLU A 311 11.92 1.45 -22.01
C GLU A 311 12.38 2.75 -21.37
N PHE A 312 13.09 2.65 -20.24
CA PHE A 312 13.68 3.80 -19.58
C PHE A 312 14.65 4.56 -20.49
N LEU A 313 15.56 3.86 -21.16
CA LEU A 313 16.52 4.49 -22.08
C LEU A 313 15.85 5.08 -23.31
N ILE A 314 14.75 4.48 -23.80
CA ILE A 314 13.95 5.06 -24.89
C ILE A 314 13.27 6.35 -24.41
N ALA A 315 12.67 6.34 -23.22
CA ALA A 315 12.04 7.53 -22.64
C ALA A 315 13.03 8.68 -22.49
N THR A 316 14.26 8.42 -22.02
CA THR A 316 15.31 9.46 -21.86
C THR A 316 15.80 10.08 -23.17
N LYS A 317 15.47 9.50 -24.33
CA LYS A 317 15.81 10.03 -25.66
C LYS A 317 14.70 10.86 -26.28
N LYS A 318 13.50 10.86 -25.70
CA LYS A 318 12.36 11.65 -26.19
C LYS A 318 12.61 13.13 -25.88
N ASP A 319 12.13 14.02 -26.75
CA ASP A 319 12.27 15.48 -26.55
C ASP A 319 11.62 15.96 -25.25
N ASP A 320 10.59 15.26 -24.78
CA ASP A 320 9.85 15.60 -23.57
C ASP A 320 10.66 15.29 -22.29
N PHE A 321 11.69 14.42 -22.36
CA PHE A 321 12.56 14.14 -21.22
C PHE A 321 13.33 15.38 -20.72
N GLU A 322 13.74 16.24 -21.66
CA GLU A 322 14.48 17.48 -21.37
C GLU A 322 13.54 18.63 -20.94
N LYS A 323 12.23 18.49 -21.16
CA LYS A 323 11.24 19.50 -20.78
C LYS A 323 10.75 19.23 -19.36
N ASP A 324 10.76 20.26 -18.54
CA ASP A 324 10.13 20.24 -17.22
C ASP A 324 8.96 21.23 -17.23
N ASP A 325 7.79 20.72 -17.59
CA ASP A 325 6.54 21.49 -17.55
C ASP A 325 6.04 21.70 -16.10
N GLY A 326 6.74 21.12 -15.13
CA GLY A 326 6.36 21.09 -13.72
C GLY A 326 5.24 20.09 -13.43
N TRP A 327 5.00 19.86 -12.14
CA TRP A 327 3.97 18.96 -11.65
C TRP A 327 2.96 19.68 -10.77
N GLU A 328 1.68 19.51 -11.07
CA GLU A 328 0.58 20.05 -10.29
C GLU A 328 0.17 19.07 -9.19
N ASP A 329 0.55 19.40 -7.96
CA ASP A 329 0.32 18.56 -6.78
C ASP A 329 -1.13 18.66 -6.26
N LEU A 330 -1.44 17.79 -5.31
CA LEU A 330 -2.75 17.67 -4.67
C LEU A 330 -3.22 18.95 -3.98
N GLN A 331 -2.33 19.83 -3.53
CA GLN A 331 -2.70 21.09 -2.86
C GLN A 331 -3.19 22.13 -3.87
N GLN A 332 -2.72 22.05 -5.11
CA GLN A 332 -3.07 22.98 -6.19
C GLN A 332 -4.41 22.62 -6.84
N GLN A 333 -4.74 21.33 -6.92
CA GLN A 333 -5.95 20.79 -7.56
C GLN A 333 -7.18 20.69 -6.63
N ASP A 334 -8.36 20.72 -7.22
CA ASP A 334 -9.63 20.40 -6.54
C ASP A 334 -9.99 18.93 -6.80
N LEU A 335 -10.03 18.12 -5.73
CA LEU A 335 -10.19 16.65 -5.82
C LEU A 335 -11.63 16.17 -6.02
N TYR A 336 -12.61 17.00 -5.65
CA TYR A 336 -14.02 16.71 -5.74
C TYR A 336 -14.82 17.99 -5.97
N THR A 337 -15.99 17.85 -6.58
CA THR A 337 -16.93 18.95 -6.74
C THR A 337 -17.82 19.10 -5.50
N GLU A 338 -18.48 20.25 -5.37
CA GLU A 338 -19.46 20.46 -4.29
C GLU A 338 -20.64 19.48 -4.41
N GLU A 339 -21.05 19.13 -5.63
CA GLU A 339 -22.09 18.13 -5.90
C GLU A 339 -21.69 16.75 -5.35
N GLU A 340 -20.45 16.31 -5.63
CA GLU A 340 -19.93 15.04 -5.11
C GLU A 340 -19.84 15.03 -3.58
N LEU A 341 -19.49 16.17 -2.97
CA LEU A 341 -19.45 16.32 -1.51
C LEU A 341 -20.86 16.19 -0.90
N GLU A 342 -21.88 16.76 -1.54
CA GLU A 342 -23.28 16.66 -1.10
C GLU A 342 -23.81 15.24 -1.22
N GLU A 343 -23.54 14.56 -2.34
CA GLU A 343 -23.88 13.15 -2.53
C GLU A 343 -23.20 12.26 -1.48
N TYR A 344 -21.90 12.46 -1.26
CA TYR A 344 -21.15 11.72 -0.25
C TYR A 344 -21.70 11.97 1.15
N ARG A 345 -22.08 13.21 1.48
CA ARG A 345 -22.71 13.54 2.76
C ARG A 345 -24.02 12.79 2.96
N ALA A 346 -24.88 12.74 1.94
CA ALA A 346 -26.15 12.01 2.02
C ALA A 346 -25.92 10.52 2.28
N MET A 347 -25.00 9.90 1.54
CA MET A 347 -24.60 8.51 1.77
C MET A 347 -24.01 8.29 3.18
N TYR A 348 -23.14 9.20 3.63
CA TYR A 348 -22.51 9.12 4.95
C TYR A 348 -23.55 9.21 6.07
N ASP A 349 -24.51 10.15 5.98
CA ASP A 349 -25.57 10.31 6.96
C ASP A 349 -26.49 9.07 7.02
N GLU A 350 -26.78 8.45 5.87
CA GLU A 350 -27.50 7.18 5.79
C GLU A 350 -26.73 6.04 6.46
N VAL A 351 -25.45 5.85 6.14
CA VAL A 351 -24.59 4.83 6.76
C VAL A 351 -24.48 5.05 8.28
N VAL A 352 -24.34 6.29 8.73
CA VAL A 352 -24.30 6.62 10.17
C VAL A 352 -25.63 6.29 10.84
N LYS A 353 -26.77 6.58 10.19
CA LYS A 353 -28.09 6.22 10.70
C LYS A 353 -28.25 4.71 10.83
N GLU A 354 -27.90 3.95 9.80
CA GLU A 354 -27.94 2.49 9.83
C GLU A 354 -27.06 1.90 10.93
N LYS A 355 -25.82 2.41 11.07
CA LYS A 355 -24.90 1.96 12.15
C LYS A 355 -25.47 2.26 13.53
N LYS A 356 -26.08 3.44 13.74
CA LYS A 356 -26.74 3.78 15.01
C LYS A 356 -27.93 2.85 15.30
N GLU A 357 -28.73 2.52 14.29
CA GLU A 357 -29.84 1.59 14.44
C GLU A 357 -29.37 0.17 14.77
N LYS A 358 -28.32 -0.32 14.09
CA LYS A 358 -27.70 -1.62 14.41
C LYS A 358 -27.15 -1.65 15.83
N LEU A 359 -26.37 -0.64 16.23
CA LEU A 359 -25.81 -0.54 17.58
C LEU A 359 -26.91 -0.48 18.65
N LYS A 360 -28.01 0.24 18.38
CA LYS A 360 -29.17 0.28 19.28
C LYS A 360 -29.83 -1.09 19.41
N LYS A 361 -30.02 -1.82 18.30
CA LYS A 361 -30.56 -3.19 18.33
C LYS A 361 -29.65 -4.14 19.12
N GLU A 362 -28.34 -4.08 18.89
CA GLU A 362 -27.34 -4.87 19.62
C GLU A 362 -27.36 -4.56 21.12
N GLN A 363 -27.48 -3.28 21.49
CA GLN A 363 -27.60 -2.86 22.88
C GLN A 363 -28.91 -3.35 23.52
N GLU A 364 -30.03 -3.27 22.81
CA GLU A 364 -31.32 -3.80 23.27
C GLU A 364 -31.28 -5.33 23.44
N GLU A 365 -30.67 -6.06 22.51
CA GLU A 365 -30.45 -7.49 22.62
C GLU A 365 -29.54 -7.86 23.80
N TYR A 366 -28.45 -7.12 23.99
CA TYR A 366 -27.56 -7.28 25.14
C TYR A 366 -28.32 -7.10 26.46
N LEU A 367 -29.14 -6.05 26.57
CA LEU A 367 -29.98 -5.80 27.75
C LEU A 367 -31.02 -6.91 27.96
N LYS A 368 -31.65 -7.43 26.90
CA LYS A 368 -32.58 -8.56 26.98
C LYS A 368 -31.89 -9.85 27.44
N ARG A 369 -30.71 -10.18 26.91
CA ARG A 369 -29.91 -11.33 27.36
C ARG A 369 -29.54 -11.21 28.84
N ARG A 370 -29.16 -10.02 29.29
CA ARG A 370 -28.86 -9.73 30.70
C ARG A 370 -30.09 -9.87 31.61
N GLN A 371 -31.28 -9.51 31.14
CA GLN A 371 -32.54 -9.71 31.88
C GLN A 371 -32.95 -11.19 31.95
N GLN A 372 -32.70 -11.97 30.88
CA GLN A 372 -33.06 -13.39 30.81
C GLN A 372 -32.15 -14.32 31.64
N HIS A 373 -30.86 -13.98 31.77
CA HIS A 373 -29.89 -14.80 32.52
C HIS A 373 -29.76 -14.44 34.01
N GLY A 374 -30.58 -13.51 34.52
CA GLY A 374 -30.45 -12.98 35.88
C GLY A 374 -29.20 -12.11 36.03
N ALA A 375 -29.19 -11.21 37.01
CA ALA A 375 -28.02 -10.40 37.33
C ALA A 375 -26.90 -11.28 37.88
N GLY A 376 -26.10 -11.91 37.01
CA GLY A 376 -24.75 -12.31 37.37
C GLY A 376 -23.98 -11.06 37.79
N GLU A 377 -23.32 -11.12 38.95
CA GLU A 377 -22.60 -10.00 39.54
C GLU A 377 -21.75 -9.26 38.50
N PRO A 378 -21.62 -7.92 38.60
CA PRO A 378 -20.62 -7.23 37.80
C PRO A 378 -19.28 -7.93 38.04
N VAL A 379 -18.61 -8.35 36.96
CA VAL A 379 -17.20 -8.69 37.02
C VAL A 379 -16.46 -7.39 37.34
N VAL A 380 -16.40 -7.06 38.63
CA VAL A 380 -15.38 -6.18 39.16
C VAL A 380 -14.11 -6.99 39.02
N MET A 381 -13.27 -6.65 38.03
CA MET A 381 -11.88 -7.10 38.05
C MET A 381 -11.22 -6.44 39.25
N ASP A 382 -11.39 -7.04 40.42
CA ASP A 382 -10.63 -6.69 41.61
C ASP A 382 -9.21 -7.22 41.41
N GLN A 383 -8.33 -6.37 40.88
CA GLN A 383 -6.88 -6.59 40.95
C GLN A 383 -6.45 -6.35 42.40
N GLY A 384 -6.84 -7.25 43.30
CA GLY A 384 -6.82 -6.93 44.71
C GLY A 384 -6.81 -8.09 45.69
N ASP A 385 -6.70 -9.36 45.29
CA ASP A 385 -6.48 -10.42 46.28
C ASP A 385 -5.84 -11.69 45.69
N LYS A 386 -4.50 -11.70 45.67
CA LYS A 386 -3.70 -12.93 45.63
C LYS A 386 -2.53 -12.84 46.62
N LEU A 387 -2.79 -12.48 47.87
CA LEU A 387 -1.81 -12.69 48.95
C LEU A 387 -2.53 -12.99 50.28
N LYS A 388 -2.78 -14.29 50.54
CA LYS A 388 -2.87 -14.94 51.86
C LYS A 388 -3.03 -16.45 51.62
N ALA A 389 -1.93 -17.20 51.62
CA ALA A 389 -1.34 -17.93 52.77
C ALA A 389 -1.91 -19.36 52.89
N PRO A 390 -1.23 -20.32 53.54
CA PRO A 390 0.07 -20.25 54.23
C PRO A 390 1.26 -20.82 53.45
#